data_AF-A0A4Q5QX29-F1
#
_entry.id   AF-A0A4Q5QX29-F1
#
_cell.length_a   1.000
_cell.length_b   1.000
_cell.length_c   1.000
_cell.angle_alpha   90.00
_cell.angle_beta   90.00
_cell.angle_gamma   90.00
#
_symmetry.space_group_name_H-M   'P 1'
#
loop_
_entity.id
_entity.type
_entity.pdbx_description
1 polymer ?
#
loop_
_entity_poly.entity_id
_entity_poly.type
_entity_poly.pdbx_seq_one_letter_code
_entity_poly.pdbx_strand_id
1 'polypeptide(L)'
;MVAATTNTTWWIADFRYLTPAETGTRLRRLQSELATQPHADIILDDLNGLDDPAVQYPLARLLGSLRRRDATALITTHRPPRKTTLHAILPNTVEPVDVPYLNEAEVADLVLQAGGDGKYASFVYSATAGGHPQLVMAALLHLKSSNWSRRSLASVLGGQPQSELGEERRAVRRRLVGTLPEESQMLLMRTSLVRGGFDRGLAIRIANLLPPIARGGLILDQLVGPWIEPYRRGRMRISPLLEDAAEEVLSEAELNAIHQCVAESLMATDIDALDASAAMHHALRSGRTKLVIAFAQSIITCDTDTAGYLAPFLVELMFLSTDEPIFRKNARAAAMMRLAQLTVLLPFGSAERVRACLSALDQERRGLEAATAFEVGALSKLLLQPRTGELLEEWFEILLRFDRLSCEEGPLAEANRALTGRTDQDLHTTGILFANQVSNITSVARFLSIMQRMDRENQETRDRILSAFLTGRGDVSVFVNHGWLKESRTEGFDWESAGRSYAAAVLLAIRWGNPVLASRCAIAQAM
;
A
#
# COMPACT_ATOMS: atom_id res chain seq x y z
N MET A 1 6.29 39.23 -5.86
CA MET A 1 6.36 39.92 -4.55
C MET A 1 5.82 41.34 -4.72
N VAL A 2 4.49 41.50 -4.71
CA VAL A 2 3.81 42.77 -5.09
C VAL A 2 4.09 43.88 -4.08
N ALA A 3 4.11 43.56 -2.78
CA ALA A 3 4.32 44.54 -1.72
C ALA A 3 5.73 45.15 -1.67
N ALA A 4 6.77 44.40 -2.08
CA ALA A 4 8.14 44.90 -2.10
C ALA A 4 8.44 45.80 -3.31
N THR A 5 7.59 45.74 -4.34
CA THR A 5 7.73 46.53 -5.57
C THR A 5 6.91 47.82 -5.55
N THR A 6 6.00 47.99 -4.59
CA THR A 6 5.20 49.20 -4.45
C THR A 6 5.76 50.09 -3.33
N ASN A 7 5.88 51.40 -3.58
CA ASN A 7 6.34 52.37 -2.56
C ASN A 7 5.18 52.76 -1.60
N THR A 8 4.27 51.82 -1.34
CA THR A 8 3.00 52.03 -0.63
C THR A 8 3.03 51.41 0.76
N THR A 9 2.25 51.96 1.67
CA THR A 9 2.13 51.42 3.04
C THR A 9 1.20 50.21 3.01
N TRP A 10 1.66 49.07 3.52
CA TRP A 10 0.84 47.85 3.65
C TRP A 10 0.43 47.62 5.10
N TRP A 11 -0.86 47.37 5.31
CA TRP A 11 -1.41 46.99 6.62
C TRP A 11 -1.79 45.52 6.63
N ILE A 12 -1.68 44.88 7.80
CA ILE A 12 -2.05 43.48 7.97
C ILE A 12 -3.20 43.40 8.97
N ALA A 13 -4.30 42.81 8.55
CA ALA A 13 -5.44 42.48 9.40
C ALA A 13 -5.49 40.95 9.57
N ASP A 14 -5.34 40.50 10.81
CA ASP A 14 -5.33 39.08 11.18
C ASP A 14 -6.75 38.57 11.46
N PHE A 15 -7.15 37.48 10.80
CA PHE A 15 -8.46 36.83 10.97
C PHE A 15 -8.38 35.40 11.54
N ARG A 16 -7.21 34.98 12.02
CA ARG A 16 -7.00 33.64 12.58
C ARG A 16 -7.97 33.35 13.73
N TYR A 17 -8.50 32.14 13.73
CA TYR A 17 -9.37 31.57 14.78
C TYR A 17 -10.68 32.32 15.03
N LEU A 18 -11.16 33.14 14.09
CA LEU A 18 -12.43 33.86 14.23
C LEU A 18 -13.60 33.07 13.64
N THR A 19 -14.75 33.12 14.33
CA THR A 19 -16.02 32.66 13.76
C THR A 19 -16.50 33.60 12.65
N PRO A 20 -17.40 33.17 11.74
CA PRO A 20 -17.95 34.04 10.70
C PRO A 20 -18.56 35.35 11.22
N ALA A 21 -19.21 35.31 12.38
CA ALA A 21 -19.80 36.49 13.02
C ALA A 21 -18.75 37.47 13.54
N GLU A 22 -17.68 36.97 14.17
CA GLU A 22 -16.54 37.77 14.63
C GLU A 22 -15.76 38.36 13.46
N THR A 23 -15.50 37.55 12.43
CA THR A 23 -14.89 37.98 11.16
C THR A 23 -15.69 39.12 10.54
N GLY A 24 -17.00 38.98 10.40
CA GLY A 24 -17.87 40.02 9.89
C GLY A 24 -17.81 41.32 10.72
N THR A 25 -17.73 41.20 12.04
CA THR A 25 -17.58 42.34 12.95
C THR A 25 -16.23 43.03 12.79
N ARG A 26 -15.14 42.26 12.67
CA ARG A 26 -13.79 42.77 12.46
C ARG A 26 -13.66 43.45 11.10
N LEU A 27 -14.25 42.91 10.04
CA LEU A 27 -14.31 43.53 8.72
C LEU A 27 -15.04 44.89 8.74
N ARG A 28 -16.17 44.99 9.46
CA ARG A 28 -16.87 46.27 9.64
C ARG A 28 -16.03 47.30 10.39
N ARG A 29 -15.34 46.88 11.45
CA ARG A 29 -14.44 47.74 12.21
C ARG A 29 -13.27 48.23 11.34
N LEU A 30 -12.64 47.32 10.61
CA LEU A 30 -11.56 47.62 9.67
C LEU A 30 -12.00 48.62 8.59
N GLN A 31 -13.22 48.50 8.07
CA GLN A 31 -13.78 49.46 7.12
C GLN A 31 -13.87 50.87 7.72
N SER A 32 -14.31 50.98 8.98
CA SER A 32 -14.39 52.27 9.69
C SER A 32 -13.01 52.86 9.98
N GLU A 33 -12.04 52.03 10.36
CA GLU A 33 -10.65 52.46 10.61
C GLU A 33 -9.97 52.92 9.33
N LEU A 34 -10.16 52.21 8.21
CA LEU A 34 -9.67 52.67 6.91
C LEU A 34 -10.29 54.00 6.53
N ALA A 35 -11.55 54.26 6.88
CA ALA A 35 -12.23 55.50 6.50
C ALA A 35 -11.49 56.76 6.97
N THR A 36 -10.82 56.71 8.13
CA THR A 36 -10.16 57.84 8.78
C THR A 36 -8.65 57.94 8.51
N GLN A 37 -8.10 57.01 7.72
CA GLN A 37 -6.67 56.83 7.56
C GLN A 37 -6.21 57.12 6.11
N PRO A 38 -4.92 57.48 5.92
CA PRO A 38 -4.35 57.73 4.58
C PRO A 38 -4.33 56.44 3.72
N HIS A 39 -4.01 56.61 2.43
CA HIS A 39 -3.93 55.50 1.47
C HIS A 39 -2.99 54.39 1.97
N ALA A 40 -3.51 53.17 2.05
CA ALA A 40 -2.77 51.97 2.40
C ALA A 40 -3.35 50.75 1.68
N ASP A 41 -2.47 49.92 1.15
CA ASP A 41 -2.80 48.58 0.68
C ASP A 41 -2.96 47.66 1.90
N ILE A 42 -3.70 46.56 1.75
CA ILE A 42 -4.03 45.69 2.88
C ILE A 42 -3.80 44.21 2.59
N ILE A 43 -3.30 43.50 3.59
CA ILE A 43 -3.27 42.04 3.66
C ILE A 43 -4.35 41.61 4.66
N LEU A 44 -5.35 40.89 4.16
CA LEU A 44 -6.36 40.22 4.98
C LEU A 44 -5.87 38.80 5.19
N ASP A 45 -5.16 38.60 6.30
CA ASP A 45 -4.48 37.35 6.60
C ASP A 45 -5.44 36.36 7.28
N ASP A 46 -5.50 35.15 6.75
CA ASP A 46 -6.34 34.03 7.18
C ASP A 46 -7.86 34.30 7.17
N LEU A 47 -8.35 35.01 6.15
CA LEU A 47 -9.77 35.39 6.03
C LEU A 47 -10.65 34.25 5.51
N ASN A 48 -11.00 33.32 6.39
CA ASN A 48 -11.84 32.17 6.06
C ASN A 48 -13.34 32.46 6.11
N GLY A 49 -14.16 31.52 5.62
CA GLY A 49 -15.62 31.62 5.68
C GLY A 49 -16.22 32.60 4.67
N LEU A 50 -15.55 32.85 3.55
CA LEU A 50 -15.98 33.82 2.52
C LEU A 50 -17.38 33.56 1.94
N ASP A 51 -17.83 32.29 1.94
CA ASP A 51 -19.16 31.90 1.47
C ASP A 51 -20.28 32.17 2.50
N ASP A 52 -19.93 32.54 3.73
CA ASP A 52 -20.90 32.89 4.76
C ASP A 52 -21.43 34.32 4.52
N PRO A 53 -22.76 34.54 4.47
CA PRO A 53 -23.33 35.87 4.27
C PRO A 53 -22.84 36.92 5.29
N ALA A 54 -22.54 36.51 6.52
CA ALA A 54 -22.04 37.38 7.58
C ALA A 54 -20.64 37.94 7.28
N VAL A 55 -19.85 37.25 6.44
CA VAL A 55 -18.51 37.65 5.98
C VAL A 55 -18.58 38.28 4.59
N GLN A 56 -19.35 37.67 3.68
CA GLN A 56 -19.48 38.06 2.29
C GLN A 56 -19.88 39.54 2.13
N TYR A 57 -20.93 39.98 2.83
CA TYR A 57 -21.44 41.34 2.69
C TYR A 57 -20.46 42.40 3.25
N PRO A 58 -19.92 42.28 4.48
CA PRO A 58 -18.88 43.18 4.96
C PRO A 58 -17.63 43.21 4.07
N LEU A 59 -17.19 42.06 3.55
CA LEU A 59 -16.02 42.00 2.70
C LEU A 59 -16.24 42.71 1.36
N ALA A 60 -17.37 42.49 0.70
CA ALA A 60 -17.72 43.20 -0.53
C ALA A 60 -17.74 44.73 -0.33
N ARG A 61 -18.25 45.19 0.82
CA ARG A 61 -18.23 46.62 1.18
C ARG A 61 -16.81 47.15 1.44
N LEU A 62 -15.97 46.36 2.12
CA LEU A 62 -14.57 46.70 2.37
C LEU A 62 -13.80 46.84 1.05
N LEU A 63 -13.87 45.83 0.18
CA LEU A 63 -13.20 45.82 -1.12
C LEU A 63 -13.72 46.94 -2.04
N GLY A 64 -15.03 47.22 -2.01
CA GLY A 64 -15.62 48.37 -2.71
C GLY A 64 -15.10 49.72 -2.20
N SER A 65 -14.79 49.85 -0.90
CA SER A 65 -14.13 51.03 -0.34
C SER A 65 -12.67 51.14 -0.75
N LEU A 66 -11.92 50.03 -0.76
CA LEU A 66 -10.52 50.00 -1.19
C LEU A 66 -10.38 50.35 -2.67
N ARG A 67 -11.24 49.77 -3.53
CA ARG A 67 -11.26 50.06 -4.96
C ARG A 67 -11.52 51.53 -5.28
N ARG A 68 -12.40 52.20 -4.51
CA ARG A 68 -12.66 53.65 -4.66
C ARG A 68 -11.46 54.52 -4.27
N ARG A 69 -10.51 53.97 -3.54
CA ARG A 69 -9.29 54.63 -3.08
C ARG A 69 -8.05 54.18 -3.85
N ASP A 70 -8.22 53.37 -4.90
CA ASP A 70 -7.12 52.77 -5.65
C ASP A 70 -6.13 52.00 -4.74
N ALA A 71 -6.67 51.28 -3.75
CA ALA A 71 -5.92 50.45 -2.82
C ALA A 71 -6.12 48.97 -3.14
N THR A 72 -5.05 48.19 -2.98
CA THR A 72 -4.98 46.76 -3.26
C THR A 72 -5.23 45.96 -2.00
N ALA A 73 -5.93 44.83 -2.14
CA ALA A 73 -6.08 43.83 -1.08
C ALA A 73 -5.42 42.51 -1.50
N LEU A 74 -4.59 41.95 -0.64
CA LEU A 74 -4.14 40.54 -0.72
C LEU A 74 -4.89 39.75 0.35
N ILE A 75 -5.50 38.63 -0.03
CA ILE A 75 -6.31 37.81 0.88
C ILE A 75 -5.72 36.41 0.89
N THR A 76 -5.41 35.89 2.08
CA THR A 76 -5.01 34.49 2.26
C THR A 76 -6.18 33.71 2.86
N THR A 77 -6.46 32.52 2.31
CA THR A 77 -7.54 31.63 2.78
C THR A 77 -7.11 30.17 2.68
N HIS A 78 -7.69 29.30 3.51
CA HIS A 78 -7.42 27.86 3.42
C HIS A 78 -8.17 27.15 2.28
N ARG A 79 -9.24 27.78 1.77
CA ARG A 79 -10.03 27.25 0.66
C ARG A 79 -10.40 28.36 -0.31
N PRO A 80 -10.46 28.06 -1.62
CA PRO A 80 -10.98 29.00 -2.58
C PRO A 80 -12.49 29.24 -2.31
N PRO A 81 -12.95 30.50 -2.34
CA PRO A 81 -14.39 30.82 -2.30
C PRO A 81 -15.12 30.22 -3.51
N ARG A 82 -16.43 29.94 -3.36
CA ARG A 82 -17.25 29.48 -4.50
C ARG A 82 -17.24 30.52 -5.61
N LYS A 83 -17.35 30.07 -6.88
CA LYS A 83 -17.43 30.97 -8.04
C LYS A 83 -18.54 32.01 -7.91
N THR A 84 -19.69 31.62 -7.34
CA THR A 84 -20.82 32.53 -7.07
C THR A 84 -20.46 33.60 -6.06
N THR A 85 -19.75 33.23 -5.00
CA THR A 85 -19.27 34.13 -3.95
C THR A 85 -18.22 35.09 -4.50
N LEU A 86 -17.27 34.58 -5.28
CA LEU A 86 -16.28 35.40 -5.99
C LEU A 86 -16.95 36.44 -6.89
N HIS A 87 -17.88 36.03 -7.74
CA HIS A 87 -18.59 36.97 -8.61
C HIS A 87 -19.37 38.03 -7.84
N ALA A 88 -19.94 37.68 -6.68
CA ALA A 88 -20.68 38.62 -5.84
C ALA A 88 -19.77 39.63 -5.13
N ILE A 89 -18.56 39.23 -4.72
CA ILE A 89 -17.61 40.09 -4.00
C ILE A 89 -16.73 40.89 -4.99
N LEU A 90 -16.32 40.26 -6.09
CA LEU A 90 -15.39 40.77 -7.10
C LEU A 90 -15.91 40.42 -8.51
N PRO A 91 -16.79 41.26 -9.10
CA PRO A 91 -17.41 41.00 -10.41
C PRO A 91 -16.41 40.94 -11.58
N ASN A 92 -15.23 41.55 -11.41
CA ASN A 92 -14.14 41.57 -12.39
C ASN A 92 -12.99 40.71 -11.83
N THR A 93 -12.79 39.56 -12.48
CA THR A 93 -12.12 38.35 -12.00
C THR A 93 -10.67 38.54 -11.58
N VAL A 94 -10.36 38.11 -10.35
CA VAL A 94 -9.05 37.56 -9.99
C VAL A 94 -9.32 36.10 -9.66
N GLU A 95 -8.81 35.17 -10.47
CA GLU A 95 -8.87 33.76 -10.09
C GLU A 95 -8.01 33.55 -8.83
N PRO A 96 -8.49 32.77 -7.84
CA PRO A 96 -7.67 32.40 -6.71
C PRO A 96 -6.36 31.78 -7.19
N VAL A 97 -5.24 32.27 -6.67
CA VAL A 97 -3.92 31.68 -6.94
C VAL A 97 -3.72 30.57 -5.93
N ASP A 98 -3.64 29.34 -6.41
CA ASP A 98 -3.32 28.19 -5.57
C ASP A 98 -1.83 28.21 -5.18
N VAL A 99 -1.54 27.89 -3.93
CA VAL A 99 -0.17 27.83 -3.38
C VAL A 99 0.11 26.39 -2.96
N PRO A 100 0.65 25.55 -3.87
CA PRO A 100 0.92 24.16 -3.57
C PRO A 100 2.06 24.01 -2.57
N TYR A 101 2.27 22.76 -2.11
CA TYR A 101 3.48 22.41 -1.38
C TYR A 101 4.74 22.68 -2.21
N LEU A 102 5.87 22.80 -1.52
CA LEU A 102 7.16 22.96 -2.18
C LEU A 102 7.44 21.72 -3.02
N ASN A 103 7.85 21.90 -4.27
CA ASN A 103 8.33 20.80 -5.08
C ASN A 103 9.77 20.43 -4.70
N GLU A 104 10.27 19.29 -5.21
CA GLU A 104 11.61 18.80 -4.87
C GLU A 104 12.73 19.77 -5.25
N ALA A 105 12.58 20.54 -6.34
CA ALA A 105 13.57 21.54 -6.75
C ALA A 105 13.58 22.73 -5.80
N GLU A 106 12.41 23.21 -5.36
CA GLU A 106 12.32 24.27 -4.34
C GLU A 106 12.92 23.81 -3.00
N VAL A 107 12.69 22.55 -2.60
CA VAL A 107 13.35 21.96 -1.43
C VAL A 107 14.86 21.90 -1.63
N ALA A 108 15.35 21.55 -2.82
CA ALA A 108 16.78 21.54 -3.12
C ALA A 108 17.41 22.94 -2.97
N ASP A 109 16.75 23.98 -3.47
CA ASP A 109 17.21 25.36 -3.33
C ASP A 109 17.29 25.77 -1.84
N LEU A 110 16.28 25.41 -1.05
CA LEU A 110 16.26 25.70 0.39
C LEU A 110 17.32 24.91 1.16
N VAL A 111 17.60 23.65 0.77
CA VAL A 111 18.70 22.83 1.32
C VAL A 111 20.04 23.51 1.09
N LEU A 112 20.30 24.00 -0.13
CA LEU A 112 21.52 24.72 -0.47
C LEU A 112 21.64 26.04 0.32
N GLN A 113 20.56 26.81 0.42
CA GLN A 113 20.52 28.05 1.22
C GLN A 113 20.75 27.82 2.72
N ALA A 114 20.34 26.65 3.23
CA ALA A 114 20.60 26.24 4.61
C ALA A 114 22.01 25.68 4.85
N GLY A 115 22.88 25.67 3.83
CA GLY A 115 24.28 25.22 3.92
C GLY A 115 24.47 23.71 3.74
N GLY A 116 23.46 23.01 3.20
CA GLY A 116 23.51 21.58 2.89
C GLY A 116 23.98 21.29 1.48
N ASP A 117 24.08 19.99 1.17
CA ASP A 117 24.38 19.47 -0.16
C ASP A 117 23.08 19.06 -0.86
N GLY A 118 22.93 19.40 -2.14
CA GLY A 118 21.74 19.09 -2.95
C GLY A 118 21.40 17.59 -3.01
N LYS A 119 22.36 16.69 -2.78
CA LYS A 119 22.09 15.23 -2.70
C LYS A 119 21.12 14.85 -1.58
N TYR A 120 20.91 15.70 -0.58
CA TYR A 120 19.98 15.46 0.51
C TYR A 120 18.54 15.92 0.21
N ALA A 121 18.31 16.65 -0.90
CA ALA A 121 17.02 17.24 -1.21
C ALA A 121 15.89 16.21 -1.32
N SER A 122 16.10 15.13 -2.06
CA SER A 122 15.10 14.07 -2.24
C SER A 122 14.68 13.43 -0.92
N PHE A 123 15.64 13.25 -0.02
CA PHE A 123 15.41 12.66 1.29
C PHE A 123 14.66 13.62 2.23
N VAL A 124 15.03 14.91 2.23
CA VAL A 124 14.30 15.94 2.99
C VAL A 124 12.88 16.07 2.47
N TYR A 125 12.70 16.19 1.16
CA TYR A 125 11.40 16.26 0.49
C TYR A 125 10.49 15.10 0.91
N SER A 126 11.02 13.87 0.89
CA SER A 126 10.30 12.67 1.33
C SER A 126 9.96 12.69 2.82
N ALA A 127 10.93 13.05 3.68
CA ALA A 127 10.76 13.09 5.13
C ALA A 127 9.77 14.16 5.60
N THR A 128 9.58 15.22 4.81
CA THR A 128 8.69 16.34 5.12
C THR A 128 7.38 16.25 4.35
N ALA A 129 6.88 15.03 4.15
CA ALA A 129 5.60 14.72 3.53
C ALA A 129 5.41 15.31 2.11
N GLY A 130 6.46 15.24 1.30
CA GLY A 130 6.46 15.75 -0.08
C GLY A 130 6.51 17.28 -0.14
N GLY A 131 7.39 17.88 0.68
CA GLY A 131 7.65 19.33 0.63
C GLY A 131 6.64 20.21 1.39
N HIS A 132 6.03 19.70 2.47
CA HIS A 132 5.19 20.53 3.33
C HIS A 132 6.00 21.71 3.89
N PRO A 133 5.65 22.99 3.61
CA PRO A 133 6.51 24.14 3.89
C PRO A 133 6.99 24.26 5.34
N GLN A 134 6.08 24.07 6.31
CA GLN A 134 6.45 24.13 7.74
C GLN A 134 7.38 22.98 8.18
N LEU A 135 7.17 21.76 7.67
CA LEU A 135 8.03 20.62 7.99
C LEU A 135 9.39 20.75 7.31
N VAL A 136 9.44 21.23 6.06
CA VAL A 136 10.69 21.57 5.36
C VAL A 136 11.48 22.59 6.18
N MET A 137 10.85 23.70 6.57
CA MET A 137 11.53 24.73 7.35
C MET A 137 12.05 24.19 8.68
N ALA A 138 11.25 23.44 9.42
CA ALA A 138 11.68 22.81 10.68
C ALA A 138 12.88 21.88 10.46
N ALA A 139 12.83 21.03 9.42
CA ALA A 139 13.91 20.10 9.09
C ALA A 139 15.21 20.84 8.74
N LEU A 140 15.10 21.92 7.96
CA LEU A 140 16.26 22.72 7.57
C LEU A 140 16.87 23.47 8.74
N LEU A 141 16.05 24.05 9.63
CA LEU A 141 16.55 24.71 10.85
C LEU A 141 17.32 23.73 11.73
N HIS A 142 16.79 22.51 11.92
CA HIS A 142 17.46 21.43 12.67
C HIS A 142 18.77 20.96 12.02
N LEU A 143 18.74 20.72 10.71
CA LEU A 143 19.93 20.28 9.97
C LEU A 143 21.02 21.36 9.98
N LYS A 144 20.62 22.64 9.85
CA LYS A 144 21.53 23.79 9.91
C LYS A 144 22.13 23.99 11.29
N SER A 145 21.33 23.94 12.37
CA SER A 145 21.84 24.07 13.75
C SER A 145 22.80 22.94 14.11
N SER A 146 22.58 21.75 13.55
CA SER A 146 23.40 20.56 13.73
C SER A 146 24.56 20.42 12.73
N ASN A 147 24.87 21.45 11.93
CA ASN A 147 25.91 21.45 10.89
C ASN A 147 25.85 20.20 9.98
N TRP A 148 24.65 19.74 9.62
CA TRP A 148 24.45 18.62 8.71
C TRP A 148 25.15 17.31 9.14
N SER A 149 25.27 17.07 10.44
CA SER A 149 25.89 15.86 10.98
C SER A 149 25.20 14.57 10.51
N ARG A 150 25.93 13.46 10.46
CA ARG A 150 25.34 12.13 10.13
C ARG A 150 24.19 11.75 11.07
N ARG A 151 24.27 12.15 12.35
CA ARG A 151 23.23 11.87 13.36
C ARG A 151 21.97 12.69 13.10
N SER A 152 22.09 13.97 12.79
CA SER A 152 20.94 14.82 12.47
C SER A 152 20.28 14.36 11.17
N LEU A 153 21.06 14.01 10.15
CA LEU A 153 20.54 13.37 8.94
C LEU A 153 19.78 12.07 9.26
N ALA A 154 20.36 11.16 10.04
CA ALA A 154 19.67 9.94 10.46
C ALA A 154 18.37 10.23 11.25
N SER A 155 18.32 11.31 12.03
CA SER A 155 17.11 11.71 12.78
C SER A 155 15.98 12.22 11.89
N VAL A 156 16.31 13.00 10.84
CA VAL A 156 15.33 13.52 9.87
C VAL A 156 14.87 12.40 8.93
N LEU A 157 15.82 11.59 8.47
CA LEU A 157 15.57 10.58 7.44
C LEU A 157 15.04 9.26 8.01
N GLY A 158 15.33 8.96 9.27
CA GLY A 158 14.90 7.75 9.97
C GLY A 158 13.56 7.88 10.70
N GLY A 159 12.90 9.06 10.66
CA GLY A 159 11.57 9.26 11.23
C GLY A 159 11.46 9.00 12.73
N GLN A 160 12.55 9.19 13.51
CA GLN A 160 12.51 8.87 14.94
C GLN A 160 11.60 9.85 15.70
N PRO A 161 10.60 9.37 16.47
CA PRO A 161 9.67 10.21 17.25
C PRO A 161 10.35 11.11 18.30
N GLN A 162 11.56 10.71 18.73
CA GLN A 162 12.39 11.42 19.71
C GLN A 162 13.34 12.44 19.08
N SER A 163 13.29 12.65 17.77
CA SER A 163 14.03 13.72 17.12
C SER A 163 13.50 15.10 17.55
N GLU A 164 14.35 16.12 17.50
CA GLU A 164 13.95 17.53 17.74
C GLU A 164 12.85 17.97 16.73
N LEU A 165 12.82 17.39 15.53
CA LEU A 165 11.70 17.53 14.59
C LEU A 165 10.39 16.96 15.14
N GLY A 166 10.44 15.85 15.86
CA GLY A 166 9.30 15.31 16.61
C GLY A 166 8.83 16.25 17.73
N GLU A 167 9.76 16.95 18.39
CA GLU A 167 9.42 17.95 19.42
C GLU A 167 8.76 19.19 18.83
N GLU A 168 9.27 19.73 17.72
CA GLU A 168 8.65 20.83 16.99
C GLU A 168 7.28 20.43 16.42
N ARG A 169 7.15 19.24 15.82
CA ARG A 169 5.84 18.69 15.42
C ARG A 169 4.88 18.63 16.61
N ARG A 170 5.34 18.17 17.78
CA ARG A 170 4.54 18.14 19.02
C ARG A 170 4.19 19.54 19.56
N ALA A 171 5.10 20.50 19.47
CA ALA A 171 4.89 21.87 19.96
C ALA A 171 3.89 22.61 19.06
N VAL A 172 4.08 22.51 17.75
CA VAL A 172 3.13 22.99 16.74
C VAL A 172 1.78 22.34 16.97
N ARG A 173 1.69 21.00 17.07
CA ARG A 173 0.46 20.25 17.39
C ARG A 173 -0.24 20.75 18.66
N ARG A 174 0.47 20.87 19.78
CA ARG A 174 -0.12 21.34 21.05
C ARG A 174 -0.71 22.73 20.92
N ARG A 175 -0.01 23.63 20.24
CA ARG A 175 -0.46 25.01 20.02
C ARG A 175 -1.66 25.09 19.07
N LEU A 176 -1.66 24.23 18.05
CA LEU A 176 -2.61 24.24 16.95
C LEU A 176 -3.91 23.50 17.25
N VAL A 177 -3.84 22.38 17.98
CA VAL A 177 -5.00 21.58 18.37
C VAL A 177 -5.66 22.17 19.61
N GLY A 178 -4.90 22.74 20.54
CA GLY A 178 -5.43 23.29 21.80
C GLY A 178 -6.40 24.47 21.65
N THR A 179 -6.44 25.11 20.47
CA THR A 179 -7.38 26.21 20.18
C THR A 179 -8.73 25.73 19.61
N LEU A 180 -8.85 24.43 19.28
CA LEU A 180 -10.07 23.88 18.68
C LEU A 180 -11.06 23.42 19.76
N PRO A 181 -12.37 23.37 19.48
CA PRO A 181 -13.35 22.71 20.34
C PRO A 181 -13.00 21.22 20.55
N GLU A 182 -13.37 20.65 21.70
CA GLU A 182 -13.03 19.27 22.09
C GLU A 182 -13.45 18.24 21.02
N GLU A 183 -14.63 18.40 20.43
CA GLU A 183 -15.13 17.52 19.37
C GLU A 183 -14.28 17.57 18.10
N SER A 184 -13.74 18.76 17.78
CA SER A 184 -12.85 18.96 16.63
C SER A 184 -11.49 18.32 16.89
N GLN A 185 -10.95 18.49 18.09
CA GLN A 185 -9.71 17.84 18.51
C GLN A 185 -9.85 16.32 18.43
N MET A 186 -10.93 15.77 18.97
CA MET A 186 -11.18 14.33 18.99
C MET A 186 -11.29 13.77 17.57
N LEU A 187 -12.03 14.41 16.66
CA LEU A 187 -12.13 13.94 15.28
C LEU A 187 -10.78 13.99 14.56
N LEU A 188 -9.98 15.05 14.77
CA LEU A 188 -8.63 15.14 14.22
C LEU A 188 -7.71 14.04 14.74
N MET A 189 -7.72 13.78 16.05
CA MET A 189 -6.92 12.69 16.62
C MET A 189 -7.33 11.36 16.00
N ARG A 190 -8.64 11.04 15.96
CA ARG A 190 -9.08 9.75 15.40
C ARG A 190 -8.76 9.59 13.92
N THR A 191 -8.93 10.65 13.12
CA THR A 191 -8.61 10.62 11.68
C THR A 191 -7.11 10.62 11.40
N SER A 192 -6.28 11.07 12.34
CA SER A 192 -4.81 11.02 12.20
C SER A 192 -4.23 9.61 12.12
N LEU A 193 -4.95 8.60 12.61
CA LEU A 193 -4.53 7.20 12.50
C LEU A 193 -4.75 6.62 11.11
N VAL A 194 -5.57 7.24 10.26
CA VAL A 194 -5.89 6.69 8.95
C VAL A 194 -4.68 6.84 8.04
N ARG A 195 -4.07 5.71 7.65
CA ARG A 195 -3.00 5.71 6.66
C ARG A 195 -3.56 5.98 5.27
N GLY A 196 -2.97 6.94 4.56
CA GLY A 196 -3.38 7.34 3.21
C GLY A 196 -4.55 8.32 3.21
N GLY A 197 -5.49 8.13 2.29
CA GLY A 197 -6.68 8.98 2.18
C GLY A 197 -7.91 8.36 2.83
N PHE A 198 -8.91 9.17 3.16
CA PHE A 198 -10.24 8.72 3.59
C PHE A 198 -11.34 9.52 2.88
N ASP A 199 -12.51 8.91 2.74
CA ASP A 199 -13.70 9.62 2.26
C ASP A 199 -14.51 10.18 3.44
N ARG A 200 -15.53 10.97 3.11
CA ARG A 200 -16.45 11.55 4.11
C ARG A 200 -17.21 10.47 4.89
N GLY A 201 -17.50 9.33 4.27
CA GLY A 201 -18.21 8.22 4.91
C GLY A 201 -17.40 7.62 6.06
N LEU A 202 -16.11 7.34 5.82
CA LEU A 202 -15.18 6.83 6.82
C LEU A 202 -14.98 7.84 7.96
N ALA A 203 -14.79 9.12 7.65
CA ALA A 203 -14.67 10.16 8.68
C ALA A 203 -15.90 10.20 9.62
N ILE A 204 -17.11 10.06 9.08
CA ILE A 204 -18.34 10.00 9.88
C ILE A 204 -18.42 8.72 10.70
N ARG A 205 -18.03 7.56 10.14
CA ARG A 205 -17.98 6.31 10.90
C ARG A 205 -17.01 6.42 12.09
N ILE A 206 -15.84 7.00 11.87
CA ILE A 206 -14.85 7.28 12.93
C ILE A 206 -15.42 8.26 13.98
N ALA A 207 -16.15 9.29 13.55
CA ALA A 207 -16.81 10.23 14.47
C ALA A 207 -17.84 9.55 15.38
N ASN A 208 -18.51 8.50 14.89
CA ASN A 208 -19.53 7.75 15.63
C ASN A 208 -18.96 6.70 16.60
N LEU A 209 -17.64 6.47 16.62
CA LEU A 209 -17.01 5.63 17.64
C LEU A 209 -17.20 6.23 19.04
N LEU A 210 -17.25 5.40 20.07
CA LEU A 210 -17.43 5.87 21.45
C LEU A 210 -16.17 6.62 21.95
N PRO A 211 -16.32 7.77 22.64
CA PRO A 211 -17.55 8.56 22.78
C PRO A 211 -17.97 9.22 21.45
N PRO A 212 -19.27 9.21 21.08
CA PRO A 212 -19.71 9.66 19.77
C PRO A 212 -19.64 11.19 19.65
N ILE A 213 -19.15 11.67 18.51
CA ILE A 213 -19.08 13.08 18.19
C ILE A 213 -20.38 13.51 17.50
N ALA A 214 -21.17 14.33 18.20
CA ALA A 214 -22.43 14.83 17.66
C ALA A 214 -22.19 15.63 16.37
N ARG A 215 -22.99 15.34 15.33
CA ARG A 215 -22.92 16.02 14.02
C ARG A 215 -21.50 15.96 13.39
N GLY A 216 -20.80 14.83 13.52
CA GLY A 216 -19.42 14.66 13.03
C GLY A 216 -19.17 15.08 11.58
N GLY A 217 -20.19 14.99 10.70
CA GLY A 217 -20.08 15.53 9.34
C GLY A 217 -19.90 17.05 9.28
N LEU A 218 -20.57 17.83 10.14
CA LEU A 218 -20.38 19.29 10.21
C LEU A 218 -19.03 19.65 10.82
N ILE A 219 -18.58 18.89 11.82
CA ILE A 219 -17.25 19.07 12.41
C ILE A 219 -16.17 18.80 11.37
N LEU A 220 -16.30 17.71 10.59
CA LEU A 220 -15.41 17.45 9.46
C LEU A 220 -15.38 18.63 8.48
N ASP A 221 -16.54 19.17 8.12
CA ASP A 221 -16.64 20.29 7.18
C ASP A 221 -15.97 21.57 7.73
N GLN A 222 -15.74 21.70 9.04
CA GLN A 222 -14.94 22.78 9.65
C GLN A 222 -13.44 22.49 9.62
N LEU A 223 -13.06 21.21 9.68
CA LEU A 223 -11.66 20.76 9.74
C LEU A 223 -10.98 20.72 8.36
N VAL A 224 -11.76 20.57 7.28
CA VAL A 224 -11.20 20.57 5.90
C VAL A 224 -10.53 21.93 5.59
N GLY A 225 -9.40 21.96 4.89
CA GLY A 225 -8.58 23.16 4.70
C GLY A 225 -7.36 23.16 5.62
N PRO A 226 -7.45 23.70 6.85
CA PRO A 226 -6.27 23.85 7.72
C PRO A 226 -5.74 22.53 8.27
N TRP A 227 -6.60 21.53 8.47
CA TRP A 227 -6.22 20.27 9.12
C TRP A 227 -6.42 19.05 8.25
N ILE A 228 -7.42 19.08 7.37
CA ILE A 228 -7.77 17.99 6.49
C ILE A 228 -7.74 18.50 5.06
N GLU A 229 -6.85 17.96 4.26
CA GLU A 229 -6.58 18.46 2.92
C GLU A 229 -7.29 17.60 1.88
N PRO A 230 -7.72 18.17 0.74
CA PRO A 230 -8.06 17.40 -0.43
C PRO A 230 -6.91 16.47 -0.82
N TYR A 231 -7.24 15.24 -1.17
CA TYR A 231 -6.31 14.21 -1.60
C TYR A 231 -6.79 13.57 -2.90
N ARG A 232 -5.94 12.72 -3.47
CA ARG A 232 -6.18 12.05 -4.76
C ARG A 232 -7.59 11.44 -4.84
N ARG A 233 -8.20 11.51 -6.03
CA ARG A 233 -9.51 10.90 -6.34
C ARG A 233 -10.67 11.39 -5.44
N GLY A 234 -10.64 12.66 -5.02
CA GLY A 234 -11.72 13.24 -4.20
C GLY A 234 -11.75 12.75 -2.75
N ARG A 235 -10.67 12.10 -2.29
CA ARG A 235 -10.49 11.72 -0.88
C ARG A 235 -9.93 12.91 -0.11
N MET A 236 -9.80 12.74 1.19
CA MET A 236 -9.19 13.67 2.12
C MET A 236 -8.00 12.98 2.80
N ARG A 237 -7.03 13.75 3.27
CA ARG A 237 -5.98 13.25 4.16
C ARG A 237 -5.82 14.18 5.35
N ILE A 238 -5.34 13.65 6.46
CA ILE A 238 -4.92 14.49 7.58
C ILE A 238 -3.66 15.28 7.15
N SER A 239 -3.53 16.50 7.65
CA SER A 239 -2.29 17.26 7.50
C SER A 239 -1.13 16.46 8.10
N PRO A 240 0.02 16.35 7.39
CA PRO A 240 1.21 15.68 7.91
C PRO A 240 1.71 16.24 9.25
N LEU A 241 1.31 17.44 9.65
CA LEU A 241 1.61 17.99 10.98
C LEU A 241 1.01 17.16 12.12
N LEU A 242 -0.09 16.45 11.85
CA LEU A 242 -0.83 15.65 12.82
C LEU A 242 -0.57 14.14 12.69
N GLU A 243 0.36 13.72 11.84
CA GLU A 243 0.73 12.30 11.71
C GLU A 243 1.14 11.71 13.07
N ASP A 244 0.66 10.50 13.37
CA ASP A 244 0.83 9.77 14.62
C ASP A 244 0.38 10.50 15.91
N ALA A 245 -0.41 11.58 15.78
CA ALA A 245 -0.85 12.37 16.94
C ALA A 245 -1.71 11.59 17.92
N ALA A 246 -2.51 10.66 17.42
CA ALA A 246 -3.38 9.85 18.24
C ALA A 246 -2.64 8.87 19.16
N GLU A 247 -1.46 8.37 18.79
CA GLU A 247 -0.75 7.36 19.59
C GLU A 247 -0.28 7.90 20.95
N GLU A 248 -0.06 9.21 21.06
CA GLU A 248 0.37 9.88 22.29
C GLU A 248 -0.80 10.25 23.22
N VAL A 249 -2.04 10.24 22.73
CA VAL A 249 -3.21 10.82 23.40
C VAL A 249 -4.30 9.78 23.70
N LEU A 250 -4.55 8.88 22.76
CA LEU A 250 -5.65 7.93 22.85
C LEU A 250 -5.24 6.67 23.61
N SER A 251 -6.20 6.09 24.34
CA SER A 251 -6.01 4.79 24.99
C SER A 251 -5.88 3.65 23.97
N GLU A 252 -5.26 2.54 24.37
CA GLU A 252 -5.14 1.35 23.51
C GLU A 252 -6.51 0.84 23.01
N ALA A 253 -7.55 0.95 23.84
CA ALA A 253 -8.91 0.58 23.46
C ALA A 253 -9.47 1.46 22.33
N GLU A 254 -9.24 2.77 22.40
CA GLU A 254 -9.64 3.72 21.35
C GLU A 254 -8.85 3.49 20.06
N LEU A 255 -7.52 3.33 20.16
CA LEU A 255 -6.66 2.99 19.02
C LEU A 255 -7.17 1.73 18.30
N ASN A 256 -7.43 0.65 19.05
CA ASN A 256 -7.94 -0.60 18.52
C ASN A 256 -9.31 -0.43 17.83
N ALA A 257 -10.22 0.36 18.43
CA ALA A 257 -11.54 0.63 17.86
C ALA A 257 -11.46 1.41 16.54
N ILE A 258 -10.54 2.39 16.45
CA ILE A 258 -10.32 3.15 15.22
C ILE A 258 -9.69 2.26 14.15
N HIS A 259 -8.64 1.50 14.48
CA HIS A 259 -8.04 0.56 13.53
C HIS A 259 -9.06 -0.48 13.02
N GLN A 260 -9.93 -0.99 13.91
CA GLN A 260 -11.03 -1.86 13.53
C GLN A 260 -11.97 -1.17 12.53
N CYS A 261 -12.45 0.04 12.85
CA CYS A 261 -13.39 0.79 12.01
C CYS A 261 -12.82 1.09 10.61
N VAL A 262 -11.54 1.46 10.54
CA VAL A 262 -10.86 1.73 9.27
C VAL A 262 -10.71 0.46 8.45
N ALA A 263 -10.22 -0.63 9.04
CA ALA A 263 -10.08 -1.91 8.34
C ALA A 263 -11.43 -2.44 7.84
N GLU A 264 -12.49 -2.41 8.67
CA GLU A 264 -13.85 -2.78 8.26
C GLU A 264 -14.33 -1.93 7.08
N SER A 265 -14.02 -0.63 7.08
CA SER A 265 -14.42 0.26 6.00
C SER A 265 -13.67 0.00 4.69
N LEU A 266 -12.36 -0.23 4.76
CA LEU A 266 -11.53 -0.52 3.59
C LEU A 266 -11.80 -1.90 3.00
N MET A 267 -12.34 -2.83 3.81
CA MET A 267 -12.63 -4.21 3.43
C MET A 267 -14.13 -4.49 3.31
N ALA A 268 -14.98 -3.46 3.36
CA ALA A 268 -16.43 -3.60 3.22
C ALA A 268 -16.85 -4.04 1.80
N THR A 269 -16.04 -3.67 0.82
CA THR A 269 -16.14 -4.07 -0.59
C THR A 269 -14.80 -4.67 -1.03
N ASP A 270 -14.64 -4.91 -2.32
CA ASP A 270 -13.33 -5.24 -2.90
C ASP A 270 -12.30 -4.17 -2.50
N ILE A 271 -11.12 -4.64 -2.08
CA ILE A 271 -10.04 -3.80 -1.59
C ILE A 271 -9.33 -3.18 -2.78
N ASP A 272 -9.28 -1.85 -2.88
CA ASP A 272 -8.43 -1.17 -3.87
C ASP A 272 -6.96 -1.48 -3.58
N ALA A 273 -6.18 -1.83 -4.60
CA ALA A 273 -4.76 -2.12 -4.48
C ALA A 273 -3.98 -1.01 -3.76
N LEU A 274 -4.36 0.26 -3.96
CA LEU A 274 -3.76 1.42 -3.30
C LEU A 274 -4.03 1.46 -1.78
N ASP A 275 -5.13 0.84 -1.35
CA ASP A 275 -5.55 0.80 0.06
C ASP A 275 -5.13 -0.52 0.75
N ALA A 276 -4.60 -1.50 0.01
CA ALA A 276 -4.27 -2.82 0.54
C ALA A 276 -3.27 -2.77 1.71
N SER A 277 -2.21 -1.95 1.61
CA SER A 277 -1.25 -1.77 2.71
C SER A 277 -1.89 -1.13 3.94
N ALA A 278 -2.80 -0.17 3.74
CA ALA A 278 -3.54 0.46 4.84
C ALA A 278 -4.50 -0.55 5.49
N ALA A 279 -5.26 -1.30 4.69
CA ALA A 279 -6.16 -2.35 5.17
C ALA A 279 -5.40 -3.38 6.01
N MET A 280 -4.24 -3.86 5.54
CA MET A 280 -3.36 -4.76 6.30
C MET A 280 -2.95 -4.16 7.64
N HIS A 281 -2.39 -2.94 7.61
CA HIS A 281 -1.90 -2.26 8.79
C HIS A 281 -2.99 -2.11 9.85
N HIS A 282 -4.17 -1.61 9.44
CA HIS A 282 -5.31 -1.43 10.33
C HIS A 282 -5.88 -2.77 10.82
N ALA A 283 -5.93 -3.81 9.99
CA ALA A 283 -6.37 -5.14 10.42
C ALA A 283 -5.45 -5.71 11.51
N LEU A 284 -4.13 -5.65 11.33
CA LEU A 284 -3.15 -6.12 12.31
C LEU A 284 -3.23 -5.32 13.62
N ARG A 285 -3.24 -3.99 13.53
CA ARG A 285 -3.26 -3.09 14.69
C ARG A 285 -4.58 -3.10 15.44
N SER A 286 -5.70 -3.45 14.80
CA SER A 286 -6.99 -3.63 15.49
C SER A 286 -7.00 -4.77 16.52
N GLY A 287 -6.07 -5.72 16.38
CA GLY A 287 -6.06 -6.95 17.17
C GLY A 287 -7.25 -7.89 16.91
N ARG A 288 -8.08 -7.63 15.89
CA ARG A 288 -9.25 -8.46 15.54
C ARG A 288 -8.87 -9.58 14.59
N THR A 289 -8.82 -10.80 15.12
CA THR A 289 -8.53 -12.03 14.36
C THR A 289 -9.35 -12.15 13.06
N LYS A 290 -10.64 -11.79 13.09
CA LYS A 290 -11.52 -11.87 11.91
C LYS A 290 -11.05 -10.97 10.76
N LEU A 291 -10.59 -9.76 11.06
CA LEU A 291 -10.10 -8.82 10.04
C LEU A 291 -8.77 -9.27 9.46
N VAL A 292 -7.87 -9.76 10.31
CA VAL A 292 -6.58 -10.32 9.86
C VAL A 292 -6.80 -11.53 8.95
N ILE A 293 -7.70 -12.44 9.32
CA ILE A 293 -8.07 -13.59 8.49
C ILE A 293 -8.70 -13.13 7.17
N ALA A 294 -9.63 -12.16 7.21
CA ALA A 294 -10.28 -11.66 6.00
C ALA A 294 -9.28 -11.01 5.03
N PHE A 295 -8.30 -10.25 5.54
CA PHE A 295 -7.26 -9.65 4.72
C PHE A 295 -6.33 -10.73 4.13
N ALA A 296 -5.86 -11.67 4.94
CA ALA A 296 -5.05 -12.77 4.44
C ALA A 296 -5.78 -13.58 3.36
N GLN A 297 -7.07 -13.87 3.59
CA GLN A 297 -7.92 -14.61 2.67
C GLN A 297 -8.01 -13.88 1.32
N SER A 298 -8.21 -12.56 1.28
CA SER A 298 -8.35 -11.83 0.02
C SER A 298 -7.11 -11.99 -0.86
N ILE A 299 -5.91 -11.90 -0.26
CA ILE A 299 -4.63 -12.12 -0.96
C ILE A 299 -4.48 -13.58 -1.40
N ILE A 300 -4.78 -14.54 -0.52
CA ILE A 300 -4.64 -15.97 -0.83
C ILE A 300 -5.55 -16.36 -2.00
N THR A 301 -6.76 -15.79 -2.08
CA THR A 301 -7.74 -16.13 -3.11
C THR A 301 -7.44 -15.52 -4.48
N CYS A 302 -6.56 -14.51 -4.57
CA CYS A 302 -6.13 -13.95 -5.85
C CYS A 302 -5.54 -15.03 -6.77
N ASP A 303 -5.76 -14.87 -8.08
CA ASP A 303 -4.99 -15.58 -9.10
C ASP A 303 -3.53 -15.06 -9.14
N THR A 304 -2.69 -15.76 -9.89
CA THR A 304 -1.25 -15.49 -9.99
C THR A 304 -0.95 -14.11 -10.58
N ASP A 305 -1.75 -13.65 -11.54
CA ASP A 305 -1.56 -12.38 -12.22
C ASP A 305 -1.91 -11.22 -11.28
N THR A 306 -3.07 -11.32 -10.62
CA THR A 306 -3.53 -10.36 -9.61
C THR A 306 -2.56 -10.27 -8.45
N ALA A 307 -2.05 -11.40 -7.94
CA ALA A 307 -1.02 -11.41 -6.90
C ALA A 307 0.26 -10.69 -7.36
N GLY A 308 0.66 -10.87 -8.62
CA GLY A 308 1.75 -10.14 -9.25
C GLY A 308 1.53 -8.62 -9.31
N TYR A 309 0.33 -8.17 -9.68
CA TYR A 309 -0.01 -6.74 -9.70
C TYR A 309 -0.13 -6.12 -8.30
N LEU A 310 -0.52 -6.91 -7.29
CA LEU A 310 -0.69 -6.44 -5.91
C LEU A 310 0.63 -6.33 -5.14
N ALA A 311 1.62 -7.19 -5.41
CA ALA A 311 2.84 -7.25 -4.62
C ALA A 311 3.60 -5.90 -4.48
N PRO A 312 3.71 -5.04 -5.52
CA PRO A 312 4.32 -3.71 -5.37
C PRO A 312 3.60 -2.79 -4.37
N PHE A 313 2.32 -3.01 -4.09
CA PHE A 313 1.56 -2.26 -3.09
C PHE A 313 1.66 -2.87 -1.68
N LEU A 314 2.22 -4.07 -1.55
CA LEU A 314 2.32 -4.84 -0.31
C LEU A 314 3.79 -5.11 0.08
N VAL A 315 4.66 -4.13 -0.18
CA VAL A 315 6.09 -4.21 0.18
C VAL A 315 6.27 -4.44 1.68
N GLU A 316 5.49 -3.78 2.53
CA GLU A 316 5.54 -3.99 3.99
C GLU A 316 5.35 -5.47 4.35
N LEU A 317 4.35 -6.14 3.74
CA LEU A 317 4.08 -7.56 3.98
C LEU A 317 5.27 -8.44 3.56
N MET A 318 5.84 -8.18 2.37
CA MET A 318 6.98 -8.95 1.86
C MET A 318 8.18 -8.92 2.81
N PHE A 319 8.39 -7.82 3.53
CA PHE A 319 9.57 -7.60 4.39
C PHE A 319 9.33 -7.85 5.88
N LEU A 320 8.13 -8.26 6.30
CA LEU A 320 7.91 -8.71 7.68
C LEU A 320 8.82 -9.89 8.03
N SER A 321 9.36 -9.89 9.25
CA SER A 321 10.27 -10.95 9.72
C SER A 321 9.61 -12.34 9.67
N THR A 322 10.42 -13.33 9.35
CA THR A 322 10.06 -14.76 9.38
C THR A 322 10.43 -15.44 10.70
N ASP A 323 11.07 -14.72 11.63
CA ASP A 323 11.54 -15.26 12.91
C ASP A 323 10.41 -15.34 13.95
N GLU A 324 9.34 -14.56 13.76
CA GLU A 324 8.20 -14.51 14.65
C GLU A 324 6.86 -14.53 13.89
N PRO A 325 5.79 -15.09 14.47
CA PRO A 325 4.46 -15.05 13.87
C PRO A 325 3.99 -13.61 13.63
N ILE A 326 3.52 -13.32 12.40
CA ILE A 326 2.99 -12.01 12.01
C ILE A 326 1.84 -11.57 12.95
N PHE A 327 1.03 -12.52 13.42
CA PHE A 327 -0.09 -12.24 14.32
C PHE A 327 -0.15 -13.24 15.51
N ARG A 328 0.52 -12.88 16.60
CA ARG A 328 0.68 -13.75 17.79
C ARG A 328 -0.61 -14.14 18.50
N LYS A 329 -1.68 -13.32 18.40
CA LYS A 329 -2.93 -13.54 19.15
C LYS A 329 -3.73 -14.75 18.67
N ASN A 330 -3.46 -15.26 17.46
CA ASN A 330 -4.19 -16.40 16.92
C ASN A 330 -3.37 -17.18 15.87
N ALA A 331 -3.16 -18.47 16.09
CA ALA A 331 -2.33 -19.33 15.23
C ALA A 331 -2.85 -19.44 13.79
N ARG A 332 -4.18 -19.53 13.59
CA ARG A 332 -4.78 -19.60 12.26
C ARG A 332 -4.53 -18.31 11.47
N ALA A 333 -4.76 -17.15 12.11
CA ALA A 333 -4.49 -15.86 11.49
C ALA A 333 -3.01 -15.65 11.19
N ALA A 334 -2.10 -16.10 12.05
CA ALA A 334 -0.66 -16.09 11.79
C ALA A 334 -0.31 -16.90 10.54
N ALA A 335 -0.70 -18.18 10.49
CA ALA A 335 -0.43 -19.06 9.35
C ALA A 335 -1.04 -18.52 8.04
N MET A 336 -2.26 -17.97 8.09
CA MET A 336 -2.88 -17.34 6.92
C MET A 336 -2.11 -16.09 6.46
N MET A 337 -1.70 -15.22 7.37
CA MET A 337 -0.86 -14.06 7.02
C MET A 337 0.48 -14.49 6.44
N ARG A 338 1.09 -15.56 6.97
CA ARG A 338 2.34 -16.11 6.42
C ARG A 338 2.15 -16.68 5.03
N LEU A 339 1.02 -17.36 4.76
CA LEU A 339 0.69 -17.80 3.40
C LEU A 339 0.42 -16.62 2.46
N ALA A 340 -0.27 -15.57 2.93
CA ALA A 340 -0.45 -14.34 2.16
C ALA A 340 0.90 -13.67 1.85
N GLN A 341 1.81 -13.62 2.81
CA GLN A 341 3.18 -13.14 2.61
C GLN A 341 3.91 -13.97 1.55
N LEU A 342 3.83 -15.29 1.62
CA LEU A 342 4.42 -16.18 0.61
C LEU A 342 3.84 -15.88 -0.78
N THR A 343 2.52 -15.76 -0.89
CA THR A 343 1.83 -15.45 -2.16
C THR A 343 2.33 -14.18 -2.82
N VAL A 344 2.52 -13.09 -2.06
CA VAL A 344 3.05 -11.82 -2.62
C VAL A 344 4.57 -11.83 -2.81
N LEU A 345 5.29 -12.72 -2.11
CA LEU A 345 6.73 -12.90 -2.28
C LEU A 345 7.06 -13.67 -3.56
N LEU A 346 6.29 -14.68 -3.95
CA LEU A 346 6.67 -15.55 -5.07
C LEU A 346 6.87 -14.83 -6.43
N PRO A 347 6.12 -13.76 -6.80
CA PRO A 347 6.33 -13.06 -8.06
C PRO A 347 7.65 -12.28 -8.13
N PHE A 348 8.19 -11.77 -7.02
CA PHE A 348 9.36 -10.85 -7.01
C PHE A 348 10.50 -11.21 -6.05
N GLY A 349 10.27 -12.14 -5.13
CA GLY A 349 11.20 -12.52 -4.08
C GLY A 349 12.38 -13.34 -4.59
N SER A 350 13.46 -13.34 -3.79
CA SER A 350 14.62 -14.21 -3.95
C SER A 350 14.31 -15.61 -3.40
N ALA A 351 14.97 -16.64 -3.92
CA ALA A 351 14.88 -18.01 -3.43
C ALA A 351 15.10 -18.14 -1.91
N GLU A 352 16.09 -17.43 -1.35
CA GLU A 352 16.39 -17.43 0.09
C GLU A 352 15.18 -16.99 0.94
N ARG A 353 14.63 -15.81 0.63
CA ARG A 353 13.45 -15.27 1.34
C ARG A 353 12.21 -16.15 1.20
N VAL A 354 11.99 -16.74 0.02
CA VAL A 354 10.87 -17.66 -0.23
C VAL A 354 11.03 -18.90 0.64
N ARG A 355 12.24 -19.49 0.72
CA ARG A 355 12.52 -20.64 1.60
C ARG A 355 12.35 -20.29 3.08
N ALA A 356 12.85 -19.13 3.52
CA ALA A 356 12.67 -18.67 4.90
C ALA A 356 11.18 -18.53 5.25
N CYS A 357 10.40 -17.89 4.36
CA CYS A 357 8.95 -17.74 4.54
C CYS A 357 8.20 -19.08 4.53
N LEU A 358 8.60 -20.02 3.66
CA LEU A 358 8.02 -21.36 3.60
C LEU A 358 8.34 -22.17 4.87
N SER A 359 9.56 -22.08 5.39
CA SER A 359 9.95 -22.71 6.66
C SER A 359 9.13 -22.16 7.83
N ALA A 360 8.96 -20.83 7.91
CA ALA A 360 8.12 -20.20 8.91
C ALA A 360 6.65 -20.65 8.79
N LEU A 361 6.11 -20.75 7.57
CA LEU A 361 4.76 -21.26 7.33
C LEU A 361 4.60 -22.71 7.82
N ASP A 362 5.59 -23.56 7.54
CA ASP A 362 5.63 -24.95 7.98
C ASP A 362 5.67 -25.08 9.50
N GLN A 363 6.26 -24.13 10.22
CA GLN A 363 6.26 -24.08 11.68
C GLN A 363 4.91 -23.58 12.22
N GLU A 364 4.40 -22.46 11.71
CA GLU A 364 3.18 -21.80 12.19
C GLU A 364 1.92 -22.66 11.98
N ARG A 365 1.88 -23.50 10.94
CA ARG A 365 0.71 -24.36 10.66
C ARG A 365 0.60 -25.61 11.53
N ARG A 366 1.67 -26.06 12.20
CA ARG A 366 1.71 -27.36 12.92
C ARG A 366 0.67 -27.48 14.05
N GLY A 367 0.27 -26.35 14.63
CA GLY A 367 -0.72 -26.29 15.71
C GLY A 367 -2.17 -26.11 15.26
N LEU A 368 -2.46 -26.15 13.95
CA LEU A 368 -3.83 -25.95 13.45
C LEU A 368 -4.64 -27.24 13.51
N GLU A 369 -5.91 -27.16 13.93
CA GLU A 369 -6.84 -28.31 13.91
C GLU A 369 -7.00 -28.93 12.52
N ALA A 370 -6.93 -28.11 11.46
CA ALA A 370 -7.01 -28.53 10.06
C ALA A 370 -5.66 -28.34 9.32
N ALA A 371 -4.54 -28.68 9.98
CA ALA A 371 -3.20 -28.46 9.46
C ALA A 371 -2.96 -29.09 8.07
N THR A 372 -3.45 -30.32 7.84
CA THR A 372 -3.32 -31.00 6.54
C THR A 372 -4.07 -30.28 5.43
N ALA A 373 -5.34 -29.93 5.65
CA ALA A 373 -6.14 -29.22 4.65
C ALA A 373 -5.54 -27.84 4.32
N PHE A 374 -5.04 -27.13 5.34
CA PHE A 374 -4.33 -25.87 5.15
C PHE A 374 -3.04 -26.05 4.32
N GLU A 375 -2.26 -27.09 4.63
CA GLU A 375 -1.03 -27.42 3.91
C GLU A 375 -1.31 -27.73 2.43
N VAL A 376 -2.33 -28.55 2.12
CA VAL A 376 -2.69 -28.84 0.73
C VAL A 376 -3.04 -27.55 -0.02
N GLY A 377 -3.79 -26.64 0.60
CA GLY A 377 -4.10 -25.33 0.03
C GLY A 377 -2.85 -24.48 -0.21
N ALA A 378 -1.91 -24.46 0.73
CA ALA A 378 -0.65 -23.74 0.62
C ALA A 378 0.26 -24.31 -0.49
N LEU A 379 0.41 -25.63 -0.56
CA LEU A 379 1.21 -26.29 -1.60
C LEU A 379 0.59 -26.09 -3.00
N SER A 380 -0.74 -26.14 -3.10
CA SER A 380 -1.45 -25.83 -4.35
C SER A 380 -1.15 -24.40 -4.82
N LYS A 381 -1.26 -23.41 -3.92
CA LYS A 381 -0.95 -22.01 -4.25
C LYS A 381 0.51 -21.81 -4.67
N LEU A 382 1.44 -22.49 -3.99
CA LEU A 382 2.85 -22.49 -4.35
C LEU A 382 3.05 -23.09 -5.75
N LEU A 383 2.47 -24.25 -6.06
CA LEU A 383 2.64 -24.93 -7.36
C LEU A 383 1.86 -24.29 -8.52
N LEU A 384 0.86 -23.45 -8.24
CA LEU A 384 0.20 -22.64 -9.27
C LEU A 384 1.11 -21.51 -9.78
N GLN A 385 2.03 -21.04 -8.95
CA GLN A 385 2.87 -19.91 -9.30
C GLN A 385 4.00 -20.32 -10.26
N PRO A 386 4.13 -19.71 -11.46
CA PRO A 386 5.07 -20.17 -12.48
C PRO A 386 6.54 -20.14 -12.04
N ARG A 387 6.92 -19.18 -11.19
CA ARG A 387 8.31 -19.04 -10.69
C ARG A 387 8.70 -20.06 -9.62
N THR A 388 7.80 -20.92 -9.18
CA THR A 388 8.10 -21.84 -8.07
C THR A 388 9.28 -22.76 -8.37
N GLY A 389 9.34 -23.37 -9.55
CA GLY A 389 10.48 -24.21 -9.92
C GLY A 389 11.79 -23.46 -10.18
N GLU A 390 11.75 -22.15 -10.41
CA GLU A 390 12.93 -21.27 -10.45
C GLU A 390 13.45 -20.99 -9.03
N LEU A 391 12.55 -20.82 -8.07
CA LEU A 391 12.86 -20.42 -6.70
C LEU A 391 13.20 -21.59 -5.77
N LEU A 392 12.59 -22.75 -6.01
CA LEU A 392 12.68 -23.94 -5.18
C LEU A 392 13.12 -25.14 -6.03
N GLU A 393 14.36 -25.58 -5.86
CA GLU A 393 14.90 -26.75 -6.58
C GLU A 393 14.15 -28.03 -6.21
N GLU A 394 13.56 -28.09 -5.03
CA GLU A 394 12.77 -29.17 -4.49
C GLU A 394 11.29 -29.13 -4.91
N TRP A 395 10.89 -28.28 -5.86
CA TRP A 395 9.48 -28.12 -6.27
C TRP A 395 8.80 -29.45 -6.66
N PHE A 396 9.56 -30.40 -7.20
CA PHE A 396 9.01 -31.72 -7.54
C PHE A 396 8.70 -32.56 -6.28
N GLU A 397 9.49 -32.45 -5.22
CA GLU A 397 9.14 -33.06 -3.93
C GLU A 397 7.93 -32.38 -3.28
N ILE A 398 7.78 -31.07 -3.49
CA ILE A 398 6.59 -30.31 -3.07
C ILE A 398 5.35 -30.84 -3.79
N LEU A 399 5.43 -31.11 -5.09
CA LEU A 399 4.36 -31.73 -5.88
C LEU A 399 4.00 -33.14 -5.36
N LEU A 400 5.00 -33.98 -5.09
CA LEU A 400 4.77 -35.32 -4.54
C LEU A 400 4.16 -35.27 -3.14
N ARG A 401 4.57 -34.30 -2.31
CA ARG A 401 3.98 -34.04 -0.99
C ARG A 401 2.51 -33.60 -1.13
N PHE A 402 2.23 -32.71 -2.08
CA PHE A 402 0.85 -32.31 -2.40
C PHE A 402 0.00 -33.51 -2.82
N ASP A 403 0.49 -34.36 -3.73
CA ASP A 403 -0.24 -35.53 -4.23
C ASP A 403 -0.60 -36.48 -3.08
N ARG A 404 0.39 -36.86 -2.25
CA ARG A 404 0.16 -37.73 -1.08
C ARG A 404 -0.91 -37.18 -0.15
N LEU A 405 -0.80 -35.91 0.24
CA LEU A 405 -1.75 -35.28 1.17
C LEU A 405 -3.14 -35.05 0.55
N SER A 406 -3.23 -34.94 -0.78
CA SER A 406 -4.50 -34.74 -1.49
C SER A 406 -5.28 -36.04 -1.71
N CYS A 407 -4.59 -37.18 -1.64
CA CYS A 407 -5.19 -38.51 -1.72
C CYS A 407 -5.70 -39.04 -0.37
N GLU A 408 -5.32 -38.41 0.74
CA GLU A 408 -5.90 -38.67 2.07
C GLU A 408 -7.34 -38.10 2.14
N GLU A 409 -8.27 -38.80 2.80
CA GLU A 409 -9.71 -38.44 2.77
C GLU A 409 -9.99 -36.99 3.23
N GLY A 410 -10.78 -36.24 2.44
CA GLY A 410 -11.18 -34.87 2.78
C GLY A 410 -11.83 -34.07 1.63
N PRO A 411 -12.11 -32.76 1.84
CA PRO A 411 -12.79 -31.89 0.85
C PRO A 411 -12.02 -31.72 -0.48
N LEU A 412 -10.69 -31.85 -0.46
CA LEU A 412 -9.86 -31.82 -1.66
C LEU A 412 -9.91 -33.15 -2.43
N ALA A 413 -10.04 -34.29 -1.74
CA ALA A 413 -10.38 -35.55 -2.37
C ALA A 413 -11.78 -35.49 -3.02
N GLU A 414 -12.74 -34.74 -2.45
CA GLU A 414 -14.04 -34.44 -3.07
C GLU A 414 -13.90 -33.51 -4.29
N ALA A 415 -13.10 -32.45 -4.21
CA ALA A 415 -12.85 -31.56 -5.35
C ALA A 415 -12.14 -32.29 -6.51
N ASN A 416 -11.17 -33.16 -6.20
CA ASN A 416 -10.53 -34.05 -7.17
C ASN A 416 -11.54 -35.03 -7.78
N ARG A 417 -12.44 -35.61 -6.97
CA ARG A 417 -13.60 -36.41 -7.43
C ARG A 417 -14.57 -35.62 -8.32
N ALA A 418 -14.76 -34.32 -8.05
CA ALA A 418 -15.63 -33.45 -8.84
C ALA A 418 -15.00 -33.03 -10.17
N LEU A 419 -13.68 -32.78 -10.21
CA LEU A 419 -12.91 -32.55 -11.45
C LEU A 419 -12.90 -33.79 -12.35
N THR A 420 -12.69 -34.97 -11.76
CA THR A 420 -12.82 -36.27 -12.46
C THR A 420 -14.27 -36.63 -12.81
N GLY A 421 -15.26 -36.03 -12.15
CA GLY A 421 -16.68 -36.19 -12.46
C GLY A 421 -17.27 -35.21 -13.50
N ARG A 422 -16.63 -34.04 -13.70
CA ARG A 422 -17.06 -33.01 -14.67
C ARG A 422 -16.28 -33.06 -15.99
N THR A 423 -15.16 -33.74 -16.02
CA THR A 423 -14.33 -34.03 -17.19
C THR A 423 -13.97 -35.50 -17.19
N ASP A 424 -14.10 -36.11 -18.36
CA ASP A 424 -13.68 -37.46 -18.77
C ASP A 424 -12.53 -38.04 -17.90
N GLN A 425 -12.72 -39.27 -17.41
CA GLN A 425 -12.31 -39.88 -16.11
C GLN A 425 -10.84 -39.75 -15.62
N ASP A 426 -9.93 -39.12 -16.38
CA ASP A 426 -8.48 -39.26 -16.20
C ASP A 426 -7.70 -37.98 -15.82
N LEU A 427 -8.33 -36.79 -15.68
CA LEU A 427 -7.59 -35.55 -15.34
C LEU A 427 -7.46 -35.36 -13.82
N HIS A 428 -6.22 -35.25 -13.31
CA HIS A 428 -5.96 -35.03 -11.88
C HIS A 428 -5.34 -33.64 -11.61
N THR A 429 -5.70 -33.02 -10.48
CA THR A 429 -5.14 -31.71 -10.06
C THR A 429 -3.61 -31.73 -9.98
N THR A 430 -3.01 -32.84 -9.50
CA THR A 430 -1.55 -33.03 -9.50
C THR A 430 -0.95 -32.86 -10.90
N GLY A 431 -1.59 -33.39 -11.94
CA GLY A 431 -1.09 -33.26 -13.32
C GLY A 431 -1.18 -31.83 -13.84
N ILE A 432 -2.23 -31.09 -13.47
CA ILE A 432 -2.36 -29.66 -13.81
C ILE A 432 -1.23 -28.85 -13.16
N LEU A 433 -0.97 -29.08 -11.87
CA LEU A 433 0.10 -28.40 -11.13
C LEU A 433 1.48 -28.78 -11.68
N PHE A 434 1.69 -30.04 -12.06
CA PHE A 434 2.92 -30.47 -12.74
C PHE A 434 3.11 -29.74 -14.06
N ALA A 435 2.07 -29.67 -14.90
CA ALA A 435 2.10 -29.00 -16.18
C ALA A 435 2.46 -27.50 -16.06
N ASN A 436 1.93 -26.81 -15.04
CA ASN A 436 2.28 -25.41 -14.76
C ASN A 436 3.77 -25.21 -14.45
N GLN A 437 4.43 -26.24 -13.89
CA GLN A 437 5.84 -26.18 -13.49
C GLN A 437 6.81 -26.73 -14.55
N VAL A 438 6.32 -27.35 -15.63
CA VAL A 438 7.17 -27.89 -16.72
C VAL A 438 8.08 -26.83 -17.32
N SER A 439 7.63 -25.58 -17.35
CA SER A 439 8.41 -24.47 -17.88
C SER A 439 9.74 -24.21 -17.13
N ASN A 440 9.84 -24.72 -15.88
CA ASN A 440 11.02 -24.65 -15.03
C ASN A 440 12.02 -25.79 -15.26
N ILE A 441 11.72 -26.74 -16.14
CA ILE A 441 12.66 -27.79 -16.54
C ILE A 441 13.57 -27.21 -17.62
N THR A 442 14.67 -26.60 -17.22
CA THR A 442 15.51 -25.77 -18.11
C THR A 442 16.67 -26.51 -18.78
N SER A 443 16.87 -27.80 -18.46
CA SER A 443 17.92 -28.64 -19.05
C SER A 443 17.46 -30.08 -19.24
N VAL A 444 18.11 -30.80 -20.17
CA VAL A 444 17.88 -32.23 -20.42
C VAL A 444 18.26 -33.06 -19.19
N ALA A 445 19.34 -32.69 -18.49
CA ALA A 445 19.73 -33.32 -17.23
C ALA A 445 18.63 -33.19 -16.16
N ARG A 446 18.00 -32.01 -16.05
CA ARG A 446 16.90 -31.78 -15.12
C ARG A 446 15.67 -32.61 -15.50
N PHE A 447 15.32 -32.68 -16.78
CA PHE A 447 14.26 -33.55 -17.29
C PHE A 447 14.48 -35.01 -16.88
N LEU A 448 15.67 -35.55 -17.15
CA LEU A 448 16.00 -36.92 -16.76
C LEU A 448 15.95 -37.13 -15.24
N SER A 449 16.41 -36.15 -14.44
CA SER A 449 16.36 -36.26 -12.97
C SER A 449 14.92 -36.37 -12.45
N ILE A 450 13.96 -35.65 -13.06
CA ILE A 450 12.54 -35.73 -12.71
C ILE A 450 11.98 -37.11 -13.10
N MET A 451 12.31 -37.60 -14.30
CA MET A 451 11.92 -38.93 -14.75
C MET A 451 12.44 -40.03 -13.80
N GLN A 452 13.72 -39.96 -13.42
CA GLN A 452 14.32 -40.90 -12.46
C GLN A 452 13.68 -40.81 -11.08
N ARG A 453 13.26 -39.61 -10.65
CA ARG A 453 12.56 -39.45 -9.38
C ARG A 453 11.15 -40.03 -9.43
N MET A 454 10.44 -39.89 -10.55
CA MET A 454 9.13 -40.53 -10.82
C MET A 454 9.19 -42.06 -10.88
N ASP A 455 10.31 -42.63 -11.33
CA ASP A 455 10.53 -44.09 -11.39
C ASP A 455 10.40 -44.76 -10.01
N ARG A 456 10.70 -44.00 -8.94
CA ARG A 456 10.62 -44.47 -7.55
C ARG A 456 9.20 -44.47 -6.98
N GLU A 457 8.25 -43.84 -7.64
CA GLU A 457 6.85 -43.80 -7.21
C GLU A 457 6.07 -45.02 -7.74
N ASN A 458 4.86 -45.24 -7.26
CA ASN A 458 3.99 -46.29 -7.81
C ASN A 458 3.37 -45.85 -9.16
N GLN A 459 2.77 -46.80 -9.88
CA GLN A 459 2.16 -46.53 -11.19
C GLN A 459 1.04 -45.49 -11.11
N GLU A 460 0.16 -45.60 -10.11
CA GLU A 460 -0.97 -44.68 -9.92
C GLU A 460 -0.53 -43.22 -9.75
N THR A 461 0.54 -42.98 -8.99
CA THR A 461 1.11 -41.64 -8.79
C THR A 461 1.70 -41.09 -10.08
N ARG A 462 2.40 -41.92 -10.87
CA ARG A 462 2.92 -41.52 -12.18
C ARG A 462 1.78 -41.14 -13.13
N ASP A 463 0.71 -41.92 -13.15
CA ASP A 463 -0.45 -41.67 -14.00
C ASP A 463 -1.15 -40.35 -13.63
N ARG A 464 -1.32 -40.07 -12.32
CA ARG A 464 -1.85 -38.77 -11.85
C ARG A 464 -0.97 -37.59 -12.25
N ILE A 465 0.36 -37.70 -12.11
CA ILE A 465 1.30 -36.63 -12.50
C ILE A 465 1.26 -36.38 -14.01
N LEU A 466 1.17 -37.44 -14.82
CA LEU A 466 1.16 -37.34 -16.29
C LEU A 466 -0.21 -37.08 -16.90
N SER A 467 -1.28 -37.04 -16.09
CA SER A 467 -2.67 -36.90 -16.54
C SER A 467 -2.96 -35.68 -17.44
N ALA A 468 -2.19 -34.59 -17.30
CA ALA A 468 -2.33 -33.39 -18.13
C ALA A 468 -1.71 -33.53 -19.54
N PHE A 469 -0.92 -34.58 -19.79
CA PHE A 469 -0.19 -34.81 -21.05
C PHE A 469 -0.72 -36.00 -21.86
N LEU A 470 -1.95 -36.45 -21.55
CA LEU A 470 -2.61 -37.52 -22.28
C LEU A 470 -3.09 -37.06 -23.67
N THR A 471 -3.12 -38.01 -24.61
CA THR A 471 -3.56 -37.80 -26.00
C THR A 471 -4.92 -37.11 -26.05
N GLY A 472 -4.99 -35.98 -26.77
CA GLY A 472 -6.22 -35.18 -26.91
C GLY A 472 -6.39 -34.04 -25.89
N ARG A 473 -5.50 -33.89 -24.91
CA ARG A 473 -5.56 -32.83 -23.88
C ARG A 473 -4.33 -31.93 -23.88
N GLY A 474 -3.15 -32.53 -23.84
CA GLY A 474 -1.87 -31.83 -23.86
C GLY A 474 -0.86 -32.62 -24.67
N ASP A 475 0.13 -31.93 -25.24
CA ASP A 475 1.19 -32.61 -25.99
C ASP A 475 2.33 -32.96 -25.02
N VAL A 476 2.54 -34.26 -24.77
CA VAL A 476 3.66 -34.75 -23.96
C VAL A 476 5.02 -34.31 -24.51
N SER A 477 5.08 -33.93 -25.80
CA SER A 477 6.27 -33.30 -26.40
C SER A 477 6.65 -32.00 -25.70
N VAL A 478 5.70 -31.25 -25.14
CA VAL A 478 6.00 -30.04 -24.35
C VAL A 478 6.83 -30.43 -23.13
N PHE A 479 6.44 -31.46 -22.39
CA PHE A 479 7.20 -31.96 -21.25
C PHE A 479 8.59 -32.48 -21.65
N VAL A 480 8.67 -33.26 -22.73
CA VAL A 480 9.93 -33.87 -23.19
C VAL A 480 10.91 -32.84 -23.75
N ASN A 481 10.42 -31.87 -24.52
CA ASN A 481 11.27 -30.98 -25.32
C ASN A 481 11.61 -29.65 -24.61
N HIS A 482 10.91 -29.26 -23.54
CA HIS A 482 11.09 -27.93 -22.95
C HIS A 482 12.53 -27.68 -22.47
N GLY A 483 13.14 -28.65 -21.77
CA GLY A 483 14.52 -28.55 -21.30
C GLY A 483 15.52 -28.43 -22.45
N TRP A 484 15.39 -29.28 -23.47
CA TRP A 484 16.22 -29.22 -24.68
C TRP A 484 16.07 -27.92 -25.45
N LEU A 485 14.85 -27.41 -25.64
CA LEU A 485 14.59 -26.15 -26.36
C LEU A 485 15.25 -24.94 -25.70
N LYS A 486 15.37 -24.95 -24.37
CA LYS A 486 16.02 -23.88 -23.60
C LYS A 486 17.54 -24.04 -23.55
N GLU A 487 18.02 -25.27 -23.36
CA GLU A 487 19.45 -25.57 -23.21
C GLU A 487 20.20 -25.55 -24.55
N SER A 488 19.61 -26.02 -25.65
CA SER A 488 20.24 -26.04 -26.98
C SER A 488 20.61 -24.67 -27.54
N ARG A 489 20.10 -23.60 -26.93
CA ARG A 489 20.40 -22.20 -27.30
C ARG A 489 21.62 -21.64 -26.57
N THR A 490 22.21 -22.36 -25.62
CA THR A 490 23.41 -21.92 -24.90
C THR A 490 24.68 -22.33 -25.65
N GLU A 491 25.73 -21.50 -25.55
CA GLU A 491 27.04 -21.87 -26.10
C GLU A 491 27.61 -23.08 -25.33
N GLY A 492 28.08 -24.09 -26.05
CA GLY A 492 28.68 -25.29 -25.44
C GLY A 492 27.71 -26.40 -25.07
N PHE A 493 26.49 -26.44 -25.63
CA PHE A 493 25.56 -27.54 -25.43
C PHE A 493 26.13 -28.90 -25.87
N ASP A 494 26.15 -29.87 -24.95
CA ASP A 494 26.66 -31.22 -25.18
C ASP A 494 25.56 -32.14 -25.73
N TRP A 495 25.51 -32.23 -27.06
CA TRP A 495 24.58 -33.08 -27.81
C TRP A 495 24.70 -34.56 -27.45
N GLU A 496 25.91 -35.06 -27.17
CA GLU A 496 26.13 -36.47 -26.88
C GLU A 496 25.57 -36.83 -25.49
N SER A 497 25.80 -35.96 -24.50
CA SER A 497 25.22 -36.10 -23.16
C SER A 497 23.69 -35.99 -23.18
N ALA A 498 23.14 -35.08 -23.98
CA ALA A 498 21.69 -34.94 -24.16
C ALA A 498 21.09 -36.21 -24.78
N GLY A 499 21.70 -36.76 -25.84
CA GLY A 499 21.29 -38.01 -26.47
C GLY A 499 21.31 -39.21 -25.51
N ARG A 500 22.38 -39.36 -24.71
CA ARG A 500 22.46 -40.38 -23.64
C ARG A 500 21.34 -40.21 -22.61
N SER A 501 21.01 -38.97 -22.26
CA SER A 501 19.97 -38.68 -21.28
C SER A 501 18.57 -39.05 -21.79
N TYR A 502 18.26 -38.72 -23.06
CA TYR A 502 17.01 -39.15 -23.68
C TYR A 502 16.92 -40.66 -23.88
N ALA A 503 18.03 -41.33 -24.23
CA ALA A 503 18.08 -42.79 -24.32
C ALA A 503 17.71 -43.45 -22.97
N ALA A 504 18.23 -42.92 -21.86
CA ALA A 504 17.85 -43.38 -20.52
C ALA A 504 16.36 -43.11 -20.22
N ALA A 505 15.83 -41.96 -20.65
CA ALA A 505 14.41 -41.62 -20.49
C ALA A 505 13.48 -42.53 -21.32
N VAL A 506 13.90 -42.99 -22.51
CA VAL A 506 13.17 -43.99 -23.31
C VAL A 506 13.01 -45.29 -22.52
N LEU A 507 14.10 -45.79 -21.94
CA LEU A 507 14.08 -47.03 -21.14
C LEU A 507 13.12 -46.91 -19.94
N LEU A 508 13.13 -45.76 -19.26
CA LEU A 508 12.20 -45.46 -18.17
C LEU A 508 10.74 -45.51 -18.64
N ALA A 509 10.42 -44.79 -19.73
CA ALA A 509 9.06 -44.72 -20.25
C ALA A 509 8.53 -46.09 -20.73
N ILE A 510 9.39 -46.94 -21.32
CA ILE A 510 9.04 -48.32 -21.69
C ILE A 510 8.71 -49.15 -20.43
N ARG A 511 9.55 -49.06 -19.39
CA ARG A 511 9.29 -49.77 -18.11
C ARG A 511 7.96 -49.35 -17.47
N TRP A 512 7.57 -48.10 -17.64
CA TRP A 512 6.29 -47.59 -17.14
C TRP A 512 5.09 -48.01 -18.00
N GLY A 513 5.32 -48.65 -19.16
CA GLY A 513 4.24 -48.99 -20.09
C GLY A 513 3.64 -47.78 -20.79
N ASN A 514 4.39 -46.67 -20.94
CA ASN A 514 3.92 -45.45 -21.60
C ASN A 514 4.57 -45.29 -23.00
N PRO A 515 3.98 -45.89 -24.06
CA PRO A 515 4.58 -45.91 -25.39
C PRO A 515 4.63 -44.52 -26.05
N VAL A 516 3.71 -43.62 -25.70
CA VAL A 516 3.68 -42.25 -26.23
C VAL A 516 4.88 -41.46 -25.71
N LEU A 517 5.12 -41.49 -24.40
CA LEU A 517 6.29 -40.85 -23.79
C LEU A 517 7.60 -41.46 -24.31
N ALA A 518 7.68 -42.79 -24.41
CA ALA A 518 8.85 -43.48 -24.95
C ALA A 518 9.15 -43.04 -26.39
N SER A 519 8.13 -42.97 -27.24
CA SER A 519 8.28 -42.53 -28.63
C SER A 519 8.74 -41.08 -28.72
N ARG A 520 8.22 -40.18 -27.88
CA ARG A 520 8.66 -38.78 -27.86
C ARG A 520 10.09 -38.61 -27.37
N CYS A 521 10.50 -39.33 -26.33
CA CYS A 521 11.89 -39.36 -25.88
C CYS A 521 12.84 -39.91 -26.97
N ALA A 522 12.41 -40.93 -27.72
CA ALA A 522 13.20 -41.50 -28.82
C ALA A 522 13.35 -40.53 -30.01
N ILE A 523 12.30 -39.77 -30.32
CA ILE A 523 12.37 -38.69 -31.31
C ILE A 523 13.36 -37.61 -30.83
N ALA A 524 13.26 -37.17 -29.58
CA ALA A 524 14.17 -36.16 -29.02
C ALA A 524 15.62 -36.63 -28.94
N GLN A 525 15.87 -37.94 -28.75
CA GLN A 525 17.21 -38.54 -28.83
C GLN A 525 17.82 -38.46 -30.23
N ALA A 526 16.98 -38.51 -31.28
CA ALA A 526 17.42 -38.56 -32.67
C ALA A 526 17.56 -37.18 -33.34
N MET A 527 17.12 -36.12 -32.66
CA MET A 527 17.30 -34.71 -33.05
C MET A 527 18.63 -34.18 -32.54
#